data_AF-R6V3R8-F1
#
_entry.id   AF-R6V3R8-F1
#
_cell.length_a   1.000
_cell.length_b   1.000
_cell.length_c   1.000
_cell.angle_alpha   90.00
_cell.angle_beta   90.00
_cell.angle_gamma   90.00
#
_symmetry.space_group_name_H-M   'P 1'
#
loop_
_entity.id
_entity.type
_entity.pdbx_description
1 polymer ?
#
loop_
_entity_poly.entity_id
_entity_poly.type
_entity_poly.pdbx_seq_one_letter_code
_entity_poly.pdbx_strand_id
1 'polypeptide(L)'
;MGTERKKRRLIFLTACVAVVVLYGLSAGMSQRRQSEGQKETMQTSGGQSAARPVDDHGSLRLYLGELSGHESPFHTESAGDNRLMALVYQRVQELADITVKRQNKGAVYEICLHPDVTDSQGRLVTADTLLYNYYLRCQTGYTGDDRVCEVPVKGLDVYRYGASGKMLRKRKKKTAQVLKKPDKTLRRQIAGQLVTPILRREYQWVRSLYYDMAARKLCQKYPDPVQLFAYYYAPSTAYTGKGKDAEKAVEEIADQYGAELDRLSEMTGNSYREKLRGLAAERLWKQTAAGAGVIEGISKVDDRTIRIETTKYRRQDLERLGEIYLVTGTGEQDGYFGTGLYVLQQEDKDTVTLCCNSYYQREAANPTRLLVPKGDLTTVECIRKICAGSLDMACVWERVAYEKDKIGKMLKKGDALWKCALLGGVAYHPGRVNATTLRRDAVEQEDMFRIMSRLEMNPSQTTE
;
A
#
# COMPACT_ATOMS: atom_id res chain seq x y z
N MET A 1 27.56 -24.80 11.73
CA MET A 1 26.47 -24.15 10.94
C MET A 1 26.31 -22.64 11.15
N GLY A 2 27.03 -21.97 12.08
CA GLY A 2 26.89 -20.51 12.29
C GLY A 2 27.83 -19.60 11.49
N THR A 3 28.93 -20.15 10.95
CA THR A 3 30.02 -19.37 10.33
C THR A 3 29.85 -19.15 8.82
N GLU A 4 29.22 -20.08 8.09
CA GLU A 4 28.94 -19.90 6.65
C GLU A 4 27.83 -18.88 6.36
N ARG A 5 26.79 -18.80 7.20
CA ARG A 5 25.71 -17.80 7.05
C ARG A 5 26.20 -16.37 7.29
N LYS A 6 27.14 -16.18 8.24
CA LYS A 6 27.80 -14.87 8.44
C LYS A 6 28.73 -14.52 7.28
N LYS A 7 29.48 -15.49 6.72
CA LYS A 7 30.27 -15.28 5.50
C LYS A 7 29.40 -14.92 4.29
N ARG A 8 28.26 -15.58 4.05
CA ARG A 8 27.36 -15.23 2.94
C ARG A 8 26.67 -13.88 3.10
N ARG A 9 26.25 -13.50 4.31
CA ARG A 9 25.71 -12.15 4.59
C ARG A 9 26.77 -11.06 4.45
N LEU A 10 28.00 -11.31 4.91
CA LEU A 10 29.11 -10.39 4.72
C LEU A 10 29.45 -10.26 3.25
N ILE A 11 29.52 -11.35 2.47
CA ILE A 11 29.78 -11.31 1.02
C ILE A 11 28.66 -10.56 0.28
N PHE A 12 27.39 -10.70 0.66
CA PHE A 12 26.27 -9.99 0.02
C PHE A 12 26.27 -8.49 0.35
N LEU A 13 26.50 -8.11 1.61
CA LEU A 13 26.67 -6.70 2.01
C LEU A 13 27.91 -6.07 1.39
N THR A 14 29.02 -6.81 1.31
CA THR A 14 30.25 -6.34 0.65
C THR A 14 30.05 -6.22 -0.86
N ALA A 15 29.22 -7.07 -1.48
CA ALA A 15 28.86 -6.96 -2.90
C ALA A 15 27.94 -5.77 -3.18
N CYS A 16 26.94 -5.49 -2.32
CA CYS A 16 26.07 -4.32 -2.45
C CYS A 16 26.84 -3.01 -2.23
N VAL A 17 27.71 -2.95 -1.21
CA VAL A 17 28.57 -1.78 -0.98
C VAL A 17 29.63 -1.64 -2.09
N ALA A 18 30.18 -2.75 -2.61
CA ALA A 18 31.11 -2.70 -3.75
C ALA A 18 30.44 -2.22 -5.04
N VAL A 19 29.17 -2.54 -5.28
CA VAL A 19 28.41 -2.01 -6.43
C VAL A 19 28.17 -0.50 -6.28
N VAL A 20 27.84 -0.01 -5.08
CA VAL A 20 27.67 1.43 -4.82
C VAL A 20 29.00 2.19 -4.92
N VAL A 21 30.11 1.62 -4.41
CA VAL A 21 31.47 2.20 -4.52
C VAL A 21 32.01 2.13 -5.96
N LEU A 22 31.69 1.09 -6.74
CA LEU A 22 32.06 1.00 -8.17
C LEU A 22 31.27 2.01 -9.02
N TYR A 23 30.03 2.33 -8.67
CA TYR A 23 29.28 3.42 -9.30
C TYR A 23 29.84 4.81 -8.91
N GLY A 24 30.29 4.99 -7.66
CA GLY A 24 30.98 6.23 -7.22
C GLY A 24 32.35 6.46 -7.85
N LEU A 25 33.17 5.39 -8.02
CA LEU A 25 34.51 5.49 -8.60
C LEU A 25 34.51 5.59 -10.13
N SER A 26 33.51 5.01 -10.81
CA SER A 26 33.39 5.14 -12.28
C SER A 26 32.90 6.52 -12.72
N ALA A 27 32.12 7.22 -11.88
CA ALA A 27 31.76 8.62 -12.10
C ALA A 27 32.97 9.56 -11.92
N GLY A 28 33.80 9.33 -10.90
CA GLY A 28 34.99 10.16 -10.63
C GLY A 28 36.16 9.99 -11.61
N MET A 29 36.26 8.87 -12.33
CA MET A 29 37.31 8.64 -13.33
C MET A 29 36.96 9.11 -14.75
N SER A 30 35.67 9.34 -15.04
CA SER A 30 35.20 9.85 -16.34
C SER A 30 35.52 11.34 -16.55
N GLN A 31 35.57 12.13 -15.46
CA GLN A 31 35.82 13.57 -15.52
C GLN A 31 37.30 13.96 -15.74
N ARG A 32 38.24 13.01 -15.67
CA ARG A 32 39.70 13.28 -15.80
C ARG A 32 40.32 12.90 -17.15
N ARG A 33 39.51 12.51 -18.15
CA ARG A 33 40.00 12.07 -19.47
C ARG A 33 39.33 12.74 -20.68
N GLN A 34 38.79 13.95 -20.50
CA GLN A 34 38.42 14.81 -21.64
C GLN A 34 39.11 16.17 -21.53
N SER A 35 40.43 16.17 -21.68
CA SER A 35 41.07 17.14 -22.56
C SER A 35 41.78 16.34 -23.64
N GLU A 36 41.70 16.81 -24.89
CA GLU A 36 42.34 16.27 -26.10
C GLU A 36 41.52 15.28 -26.93
N GLY A 37 40.73 15.88 -27.84
CA GLY A 37 40.66 15.55 -29.27
C GLY A 37 40.32 14.12 -29.70
N GLN A 38 39.10 13.92 -30.22
CA GLN A 38 38.88 13.62 -31.65
C GLN A 38 37.38 13.42 -31.95
N LYS A 39 36.99 13.92 -33.12
CA LYS A 39 35.67 13.78 -33.75
C LYS A 39 35.37 12.31 -34.05
N GLU A 40 34.19 11.83 -33.67
CA GLU A 40 33.48 10.79 -34.43
C GLU A 40 32.00 11.15 -34.57
N THR A 41 31.62 11.36 -35.83
CA THR A 41 30.28 11.58 -36.36
C THR A 41 29.44 10.30 -36.26
N MET A 42 28.25 10.38 -35.65
CA MET A 42 27.20 9.39 -35.82
C MET A 42 26.02 10.02 -36.56
N GLN A 43 25.81 9.57 -37.80
CA GLN A 43 24.73 10.01 -38.68
C GLN A 43 23.38 9.56 -38.13
N THR A 44 22.48 10.52 -37.95
CA THR A 44 21.03 10.32 -37.77
C THR A 44 20.35 10.29 -39.13
N SER A 45 19.76 9.15 -39.52
CA SER A 45 18.77 9.12 -40.60
C SER A 45 17.46 9.71 -40.10
N GLY A 46 17.02 10.78 -40.76
CA GLY A 46 15.89 11.62 -40.35
C GLY A 46 14.52 10.94 -40.37
N GLY A 47 13.74 11.27 -39.35
CA GLY A 47 12.28 11.14 -39.29
C GLY A 47 11.76 12.36 -38.53
N GLN A 48 10.74 12.99 -39.08
CA GLN A 48 10.29 14.36 -38.83
C GLN A 48 10.16 14.77 -37.35
N SER A 49 10.66 15.99 -37.09
CA SER A 49 10.56 16.75 -35.85
C SER A 49 9.11 17.02 -35.47
N ALA A 50 8.66 16.41 -34.36
CA ALA A 50 7.55 16.92 -33.58
C ALA A 50 8.14 17.60 -32.33
N ALA A 51 7.71 18.84 -32.10
CA ALA A 51 8.30 19.81 -31.20
C ALA A 51 8.64 19.31 -29.77
N ARG A 52 9.77 19.79 -29.23
CA ARG A 52 10.10 19.83 -27.79
C ARG A 52 10.93 21.10 -27.49
N PRO A 53 10.93 21.65 -26.25
CA PRO A 53 10.04 21.36 -25.11
C PRO A 53 9.47 22.62 -24.42
N VAL A 54 8.36 22.45 -23.68
CA VAL A 54 8.03 23.29 -22.51
C VAL A 54 8.95 22.81 -21.37
N ASP A 55 9.52 23.72 -20.58
CA ASP A 55 10.39 23.39 -19.43
C ASP A 55 9.66 22.47 -18.42
N ASP A 56 9.81 21.15 -18.60
CA ASP A 56 9.22 20.08 -17.79
C ASP A 56 10.11 19.69 -16.58
N HIS A 57 11.18 20.46 -16.30
CA HIS A 57 12.13 20.17 -15.22
C HIS A 57 11.42 20.05 -13.85
N GLY A 58 11.44 18.84 -13.29
CA GLY A 58 10.79 18.53 -11.99
C GLY A 58 9.46 17.79 -12.11
N SER A 59 9.11 17.23 -13.28
CA SER A 59 8.00 16.29 -13.46
C SER A 59 8.49 14.87 -13.82
N LEU A 60 7.80 13.83 -13.32
CA LEU A 60 8.08 12.43 -13.64
C LEU A 60 6.80 11.68 -14.01
N ARG A 61 6.79 11.04 -15.19
CA ARG A 61 5.73 10.11 -15.60
C ARG A 61 6.04 8.73 -15.03
N LEU A 62 5.30 8.35 -13.99
CA LEU A 62 5.57 7.16 -13.16
C LEU A 62 4.36 6.21 -13.16
N TYR A 63 4.54 5.02 -13.72
CA TYR A 63 3.54 3.96 -13.57
C TYR A 63 3.72 3.23 -12.24
N LEU A 64 2.70 3.29 -11.37
CA LEU A 64 2.71 2.64 -10.06
C LEU A 64 2.22 1.18 -10.09
N GLY A 65 1.74 0.70 -11.23
CA GLY A 65 0.89 -0.49 -11.32
C GLY A 65 -0.57 -0.10 -11.57
N GLU A 66 -1.42 -1.10 -11.79
CA GLU A 66 -2.85 -0.88 -11.95
C GLU A 66 -3.42 -0.26 -10.67
N LEU A 67 -4.18 0.83 -10.80
CA LEU A 67 -4.93 1.45 -9.71
C LEU A 67 -6.38 0.95 -9.75
N SER A 68 -6.96 0.66 -8.59
CA SER A 68 -8.32 0.11 -8.50
C SER A 68 -9.41 1.16 -8.72
N GLY A 69 -9.13 2.43 -8.44
CA GLY A 69 -10.13 3.50 -8.41
C GLY A 69 -11.00 3.50 -7.15
N HIS A 70 -10.68 2.65 -6.17
CA HIS A 70 -11.36 2.53 -4.88
C HIS A 70 -10.40 2.73 -3.70
N GLU A 71 -9.18 3.17 -3.98
CA GLU A 71 -8.14 3.31 -2.98
C GLU A 71 -8.42 4.42 -1.95
N SER A 72 -8.02 4.16 -0.71
CA SER A 72 -8.07 5.11 0.40
C SER A 72 -7.02 4.71 1.44
N PRO A 73 -6.69 5.60 2.41
CA PRO A 73 -5.78 5.24 3.51
C PRO A 73 -6.30 4.10 4.42
N PHE A 74 -7.54 3.64 4.21
CA PHE A 74 -8.15 2.52 4.94
C PHE A 74 -8.42 1.29 4.08
N HIS A 75 -8.37 1.42 2.75
CA HIS A 75 -8.72 0.36 1.81
C HIS A 75 -7.83 0.40 0.58
N THR A 76 -7.21 -0.73 0.26
CA THR A 76 -6.42 -0.89 -0.97
C THR A 76 -6.74 -2.23 -1.60
N GLU A 77 -6.89 -2.28 -2.92
CA GLU A 77 -7.22 -3.49 -3.65
C GLU A 77 -6.06 -3.99 -4.51
N SER A 78 -5.16 -3.08 -4.92
CA SER A 78 -4.03 -3.39 -5.79
C SER A 78 -2.67 -3.04 -5.18
N ALA A 79 -1.58 -3.52 -5.80
CA ALA A 79 -0.23 -3.07 -5.46
C ALA A 79 0.00 -1.59 -5.86
N GLY A 80 -0.65 -1.13 -6.93
CA GLY A 80 -0.61 0.28 -7.35
C GLY A 80 -1.21 1.20 -6.29
N ASP A 81 -2.37 0.81 -5.72
CA ASP A 81 -3.03 1.53 -4.63
C ASP A 81 -2.11 1.66 -3.42
N ASN A 82 -1.44 0.56 -3.04
CA ASN A 82 -0.50 0.55 -1.92
C ASN A 82 0.66 1.53 -2.13
N ARG A 83 1.24 1.54 -3.33
CA ARG A 83 2.32 2.48 -3.68
C ARG A 83 1.82 3.92 -3.72
N LEU A 84 0.63 4.16 -4.24
CA LEU A 84 0.01 5.49 -4.26
C LEU A 84 -0.22 6.00 -2.82
N MET A 85 -0.80 5.17 -1.95
CA MET A 85 -1.01 5.52 -0.54
C MET A 85 0.32 5.79 0.18
N ALA A 86 1.39 5.04 -0.12
CA ALA A 86 2.71 5.25 0.49
C ALA A 86 3.42 6.53 0.03
N LEU A 87 3.04 7.08 -1.13
CA LEU A 87 3.52 8.38 -1.59
C LEU A 87 2.77 9.53 -0.90
N VAL A 88 1.48 9.34 -0.59
CA VAL A 88 0.59 10.38 -0.07
C VAL A 88 0.51 10.39 1.47
N TYR A 89 0.67 9.23 2.10
CA TYR A 89 0.54 9.05 3.54
C TYR A 89 1.79 8.37 4.12
N GLN A 90 2.09 8.66 5.39
CA GLN A 90 3.08 7.91 6.16
C GLN A 90 2.39 7.04 7.20
N ARG A 91 3.02 5.89 7.49
CA ARG A 91 2.58 5.01 8.57
C ARG A 91 3.00 5.57 9.93
N VAL A 92 2.26 5.24 10.98
CA VAL A 92 2.57 5.72 12.34
C VAL A 92 4.00 5.39 12.75
N GLN A 93 4.50 4.19 12.45
CA GLN A 93 5.87 3.78 12.78
C GLN A 93 6.97 4.57 12.05
N GLU A 94 6.63 5.32 11.00
CA GLU A 94 7.57 6.21 10.31
C GLU A 94 7.62 7.62 10.92
N LEU A 95 6.57 7.96 11.67
CA LEU A 95 6.34 9.27 12.27
C LEU A 95 6.54 9.27 13.79
N ALA A 96 6.71 8.09 14.40
CA ALA A 96 6.75 7.92 15.83
C ALA A 96 7.61 6.75 16.26
N ASP A 97 8.23 6.90 17.42
CA ASP A 97 8.80 5.80 18.18
C ASP A 97 7.69 5.03 18.89
N ILE A 98 7.66 3.71 18.70
CA ILE A 98 6.69 2.82 19.35
C ILE A 98 7.44 1.92 20.34
N THR A 99 7.26 2.19 21.62
CA THR A 99 7.84 1.36 22.69
C THR A 99 6.79 0.44 23.31
N VAL A 100 7.20 -0.74 23.76
CA VAL A 100 6.31 -1.72 24.40
C VAL A 100 6.86 -2.16 25.75
N LYS A 101 6.05 -2.00 26.80
CA LYS A 101 6.32 -2.50 28.16
C LYS A 101 5.36 -3.65 28.44
N ARG A 102 5.87 -4.88 28.49
CA ARG A 102 5.06 -6.06 28.82
C ARG A 102 4.65 -6.03 30.29
N GLN A 103 3.44 -6.48 30.56
CA GLN A 103 2.90 -6.65 31.90
C GLN A 103 2.50 -8.12 32.12
N ASN A 104 2.06 -8.48 33.33
CA ASN A 104 1.71 -9.86 33.68
C ASN A 104 0.65 -10.50 32.78
N LYS A 105 -0.34 -9.72 32.30
CA LYS A 105 -1.39 -10.22 31.39
C LYS A 105 -1.44 -9.46 30.06
N GLY A 106 -1.04 -8.19 30.04
CA GLY A 106 -1.14 -7.28 28.90
C GLY A 106 0.17 -6.64 28.48
N ALA A 107 0.08 -5.52 27.79
CA ALA A 107 1.21 -4.63 27.52
C ALA A 107 0.75 -3.18 27.42
N VAL A 108 1.69 -2.27 27.65
CA VAL A 108 1.52 -0.84 27.44
C VAL A 108 2.39 -0.45 26.26
N TYR A 109 1.76 0.15 25.24
CA TYR A 109 2.42 0.72 24.08
C TYR A 109 2.44 2.23 24.26
N GLU A 110 3.62 2.85 24.16
CA GLU A 110 3.77 4.30 24.12
C GLU A 110 4.21 4.68 22.71
N ILE A 111 3.44 5.56 22.08
CA ILE A 111 3.64 6.03 20.71
C ILE A 111 3.98 7.51 20.79
N CYS A 112 5.24 7.84 20.57
CA CYS A 112 5.79 9.19 20.69
C CYS A 112 6.09 9.73 19.29
N LEU A 113 5.34 10.73 18.83
CA LEU A 113 5.58 11.40 17.56
C LEU A 113 6.98 12.03 17.54
N HIS A 114 7.64 11.95 16.38
CA HIS A 114 8.81 12.76 16.09
C HIS A 114 8.48 14.25 16.18
N PRO A 115 9.47 15.12 16.46
CA PRO A 115 9.25 16.56 16.50
C PRO A 115 8.75 17.08 15.15
N ASP A 116 7.95 18.14 15.22
CA ASP A 116 7.54 18.99 14.09
C ASP A 116 6.78 18.33 12.93
N VAL A 117 6.23 17.12 13.12
CA VAL A 117 5.49 16.42 12.06
C VAL A 117 4.30 17.27 11.62
N THR A 118 4.19 17.58 10.34
CA THR A 118 3.10 18.35 9.75
C THR A 118 2.37 17.58 8.67
N ASP A 119 1.07 17.83 8.52
CA ASP A 119 0.30 17.32 7.39
C ASP A 119 0.50 18.18 6.14
N SER A 120 -0.14 17.78 5.03
CA SER A 120 -0.07 18.50 3.75
C SER A 120 -0.72 19.88 3.74
N GLN A 121 -1.34 20.31 4.84
CA GLN A 121 -1.87 21.66 5.04
C GLN A 121 -0.97 22.49 5.98
N GLY A 122 0.18 21.97 6.39
CA GLY A 122 1.10 22.62 7.32
C GLY A 122 0.62 22.60 8.77
N ARG A 123 -0.43 21.84 9.08
CA ARG A 123 -0.92 21.70 10.46
C ARG A 123 -0.05 20.70 11.20
N LEU A 124 0.27 21.04 12.44
CA LEU A 124 1.05 20.16 13.29
C LEU A 124 0.26 18.89 13.63
N VAL A 125 0.90 17.75 13.42
CA VAL A 125 0.43 16.45 13.88
C VAL A 125 0.76 16.30 15.36
N THR A 126 -0.27 16.05 16.16
CA THR A 126 -0.17 15.93 17.62
C THR A 126 -0.73 14.59 18.09
N ALA A 127 -0.62 14.34 19.39
CA ALA A 127 -1.27 13.20 20.04
C ALA A 127 -2.78 13.16 19.78
N ASP A 128 -3.45 14.30 19.55
CA ASP A 128 -4.89 14.34 19.22
C ASP A 128 -5.16 13.75 17.83
N THR A 129 -4.24 13.93 16.88
CA THR A 129 -4.28 13.25 15.57
C THR A 129 -4.14 11.74 15.72
N LEU A 130 -3.22 11.27 16.57
CA LEU A 130 -3.08 9.85 16.87
C LEU A 130 -4.35 9.29 17.53
N LEU A 131 -4.87 9.99 18.54
CA LEU A 131 -6.12 9.62 19.20
C LEU A 131 -7.25 9.48 18.19
N TYR A 132 -7.47 10.48 17.33
CA TYR A 132 -8.48 10.40 16.27
C TYR A 132 -8.33 9.13 15.42
N ASN A 133 -7.11 8.84 14.95
CA ASN A 133 -6.83 7.69 14.09
C ASN A 133 -7.11 6.34 14.78
N TYR A 134 -6.76 6.19 16.06
CA TYR A 134 -7.05 4.96 16.80
C TYR A 134 -8.53 4.84 17.15
N TYR A 135 -9.18 5.95 17.54
CA TYR A 135 -10.61 5.96 17.84
C TYR A 135 -11.44 5.60 16.61
N LEU A 136 -11.11 6.19 15.45
CA LEU A 136 -11.74 5.89 14.15
C LEU A 136 -11.71 4.38 13.86
N ARG A 137 -10.54 3.75 14.00
CA ARG A 137 -10.36 2.31 13.76
C ARG A 137 -10.95 1.41 14.85
N CYS A 138 -11.22 1.98 16.01
CA CYS A 138 -11.91 1.33 17.12
C CYS A 138 -13.44 1.46 17.05
N GLN A 139 -13.99 2.31 16.17
CA GLN A 139 -15.44 2.52 16.03
C GLN A 139 -16.18 1.22 15.76
N THR A 140 -17.42 1.17 16.25
CA THR A 140 -18.35 0.08 15.99
C THR A 140 -18.74 0.09 14.52
N GLY A 141 -18.50 -1.01 13.81
CA GLY A 141 -18.79 -1.10 12.38
C GLY A 141 -17.60 -0.79 11.47
N TYR A 142 -16.42 -0.45 12.02
CA TYR A 142 -15.22 -0.23 11.21
C TYR A 142 -14.82 -1.47 10.39
N THR A 143 -14.67 -1.32 9.08
CA THR A 143 -14.35 -2.42 8.14
C THR A 143 -13.02 -2.25 7.38
N GLY A 144 -12.27 -1.18 7.62
CA GLY A 144 -10.97 -0.89 6.98
C GLY A 144 -9.96 -2.03 7.08
N ASP A 145 -9.01 -2.08 6.14
CA ASP A 145 -8.10 -3.22 5.93
C ASP A 145 -7.14 -3.45 7.10
N ASP A 146 -6.87 -2.43 7.92
CA ASP A 146 -6.04 -2.60 9.11
C ASP A 146 -6.70 -3.43 10.22
N ARG A 147 -5.87 -3.79 11.20
CA ARG A 147 -6.20 -4.75 12.25
C ARG A 147 -6.09 -4.16 13.64
N VAL A 148 -6.12 -2.82 13.75
CA VAL A 148 -6.20 -2.13 15.06
C VAL A 148 -7.44 -2.58 15.81
N CYS A 149 -8.54 -2.80 15.08
CA CYS A 149 -9.81 -3.24 15.64
C CYS A 149 -9.76 -4.60 16.36
N GLU A 150 -8.72 -5.41 16.09
CA GLU A 150 -8.46 -6.70 16.72
C GLU A 150 -7.55 -6.61 17.95
N VAL A 151 -6.88 -5.48 18.19
CA VAL A 151 -6.01 -5.26 19.35
C VAL A 151 -6.86 -5.29 20.62
N PRO A 152 -6.50 -6.09 21.66
CA PRO A 152 -7.34 -6.31 22.83
C PRO A 152 -7.19 -5.14 23.83
N VAL A 153 -7.44 -3.92 23.35
CA VAL A 153 -7.34 -2.67 24.10
C VAL A 153 -8.33 -2.68 25.26
N LYS A 154 -7.86 -2.24 26.43
CA LYS A 154 -8.69 -2.13 27.62
C LYS A 154 -9.88 -1.19 27.37
N GLY A 155 -11.08 -1.61 27.76
CA GLY A 155 -12.30 -0.83 27.57
C GLY A 155 -12.88 -0.80 26.15
N LEU A 156 -12.24 -1.39 25.13
CA LEU A 156 -12.70 -1.33 23.73
C LEU A 156 -14.12 -1.90 23.53
N ASP A 157 -14.42 -3.01 24.20
CA ASP A 157 -15.76 -3.59 24.17
C ASP A 157 -16.81 -2.69 24.82
N VAL A 158 -16.46 -2.00 25.91
CA VAL A 158 -17.37 -1.07 26.59
C VAL A 158 -17.69 0.10 25.67
N TYR A 159 -16.67 0.62 24.98
CA TYR A 159 -16.81 1.66 23.97
C TYR A 159 -17.74 1.22 22.83
N ARG A 160 -17.42 0.09 22.18
CA ARG A 160 -18.16 -0.38 21.00
C ARG A 160 -19.61 -0.73 21.27
N TYR A 161 -19.85 -1.39 22.40
CA TYR A 161 -21.19 -1.82 22.78
C TYR A 161 -21.94 -0.78 23.60
N GLY A 162 -21.34 0.38 23.95
CA GLY A 162 -21.97 1.41 24.78
C GLY A 162 -22.51 0.89 26.11
N ALA A 163 -21.85 -0.09 26.73
CA ALA A 163 -22.33 -0.76 27.93
C ALA A 163 -21.21 -1.42 28.72
N SER A 164 -21.37 -1.51 30.06
CA SER A 164 -20.44 -2.19 30.96
C SER A 164 -21.13 -3.32 31.76
N GLY A 165 -20.34 -4.10 32.51
CA GLY A 165 -20.83 -5.10 33.46
C GLY A 165 -21.81 -6.13 32.85
N LYS A 166 -22.95 -6.34 33.53
CA LYS A 166 -24.00 -7.28 33.10
C LYS A 166 -24.64 -6.85 31.76
N MET A 167 -24.79 -5.55 31.52
CA MET A 167 -25.39 -5.04 30.28
C MET A 167 -24.51 -5.33 29.07
N LEU A 168 -23.18 -5.17 29.21
CA LEU A 168 -22.22 -5.54 28.16
C LEU A 168 -22.38 -7.01 27.75
N ARG A 169 -22.45 -7.91 28.73
CA ARG A 169 -22.66 -9.35 28.48
C ARG A 169 -23.97 -9.61 27.72
N LYS A 170 -25.05 -8.90 28.07
CA LYS A 170 -26.36 -8.98 27.38
C LYS A 170 -26.25 -8.50 25.93
N ARG A 171 -25.64 -7.34 25.69
CA ARG A 171 -25.47 -6.77 24.34
C ARG A 171 -24.62 -7.69 23.46
N LYS A 172 -23.47 -8.17 23.96
CA LYS A 172 -22.63 -9.16 23.26
C LYS A 172 -23.40 -10.44 22.91
N LYS A 173 -24.17 -10.99 23.84
CA LYS A 173 -25.00 -12.19 23.61
C LYS A 173 -26.03 -11.95 22.50
N LYS A 174 -26.73 -10.81 22.52
CA LYS A 174 -27.72 -10.46 21.51
C LYS A 174 -27.08 -10.24 20.13
N THR A 175 -25.93 -9.58 20.07
CA THR A 175 -25.16 -9.42 18.82
C THR A 175 -24.74 -10.78 18.24
N ALA A 176 -24.24 -11.70 19.08
CA ALA A 176 -23.92 -13.05 18.63
C ALA A 176 -25.15 -13.83 18.14
N GLN A 177 -26.33 -13.65 18.76
CA GLN A 177 -27.57 -14.27 18.30
C GLN A 177 -28.01 -13.76 16.92
N VAL A 178 -27.89 -12.46 16.67
CA VAL A 178 -28.26 -11.84 15.39
C VAL A 178 -27.33 -12.30 14.26
N LEU A 179 -26.05 -12.49 14.54
CA LEU A 179 -25.11 -13.04 13.55
C LEU A 179 -25.38 -14.50 13.17
N LYS A 180 -26.04 -15.30 14.01
CA LYS A 180 -26.45 -16.67 13.65
C LYS A 180 -27.55 -16.70 12.60
N LYS A 181 -28.39 -15.67 12.54
CA LYS A 181 -29.49 -15.55 11.58
C LYS A 181 -29.67 -14.09 11.19
N PRO A 182 -28.74 -13.51 10.40
CA PRO A 182 -28.79 -12.10 10.05
C PRO A 182 -29.99 -11.82 9.15
N ASP A 183 -30.67 -10.71 9.41
CA ASP A 183 -31.76 -10.23 8.54
C ASP A 183 -31.22 -9.72 7.19
N LYS A 184 -32.12 -9.44 6.24
CA LYS A 184 -31.77 -8.98 4.88
C LYS A 184 -30.90 -7.71 4.88
N THR A 185 -31.11 -6.81 5.84
CA THR A 185 -30.37 -5.55 5.88
C THR A 185 -28.97 -5.76 6.41
N LEU A 186 -28.80 -6.55 7.48
CA LEU A 186 -27.48 -6.90 8.00
C LEU A 186 -26.69 -7.72 6.98
N ARG A 187 -27.33 -8.63 6.24
CA ARG A 187 -26.68 -9.37 5.13
C ARG A 187 -26.14 -8.44 4.05
N ARG A 188 -26.95 -7.48 3.59
CA ARG A 188 -26.52 -6.47 2.62
C ARG A 188 -25.38 -5.60 3.16
N GLN A 189 -25.45 -5.23 4.43
CA GLN A 189 -24.40 -4.45 5.07
C GLN A 189 -23.09 -5.24 5.12
N ILE A 190 -23.12 -6.51 5.52
CA ILE A 190 -21.94 -7.39 5.53
C ILE A 190 -21.39 -7.57 4.11
N ALA A 191 -22.25 -7.86 3.13
CA ALA A 191 -21.84 -8.02 1.74
C ALA A 191 -21.13 -6.75 1.22
N GLY A 192 -21.79 -5.59 1.31
CA GLY A 192 -21.26 -4.35 0.73
C GLY A 192 -20.09 -3.73 1.48
N GLN A 193 -20.13 -3.65 2.83
CA GLN A 193 -19.13 -2.92 3.60
C GLN A 193 -17.93 -3.77 4.01
N LEU A 194 -18.06 -5.09 4.02
CA LEU A 194 -17.00 -6.01 4.45
C LEU A 194 -16.57 -6.95 3.34
N VAL A 195 -17.48 -7.72 2.76
CA VAL A 195 -17.11 -8.82 1.86
C VAL A 195 -16.68 -8.31 0.48
N THR A 196 -17.39 -7.37 -0.13
CA THR A 196 -17.07 -6.84 -1.46
C THR A 196 -15.67 -6.22 -1.53
N PRO A 197 -15.24 -5.32 -0.63
CA PRO A 197 -13.89 -4.76 -0.67
C PRO A 197 -12.79 -5.83 -0.54
N ILE A 198 -13.02 -6.84 0.32
CA ILE A 198 -12.10 -7.97 0.44
C ILE A 198 -12.03 -8.71 -0.90
N LEU A 199 -13.18 -9.10 -1.45
CA LEU A 199 -13.26 -9.89 -2.68
C LEU A 199 -12.68 -9.17 -3.90
N ARG A 200 -12.77 -7.85 -4.00
CA ARG A 200 -12.08 -7.09 -5.06
C ARG A 200 -10.56 -7.20 -4.97
N ARG A 201 -10.00 -7.02 -3.76
CA ARG A 201 -8.57 -7.25 -3.52
C ARG A 201 -8.16 -8.68 -3.84
N GLU A 202 -8.95 -9.66 -3.40
CA GLU A 202 -8.69 -11.07 -3.69
C GLU A 202 -8.78 -11.38 -5.19
N TYR A 203 -9.66 -10.71 -5.95
CA TYR A 203 -9.71 -10.83 -7.40
C TYR A 203 -8.43 -10.30 -8.06
N GLN A 204 -7.89 -9.17 -7.58
CA GLN A 204 -6.59 -8.66 -8.05
C GLN A 204 -5.46 -9.64 -7.75
N TRP A 205 -5.47 -10.26 -6.56
CA TRP A 205 -4.54 -11.35 -6.26
C TRP A 205 -4.70 -12.54 -7.22
N VAL A 206 -5.92 -13.00 -7.50
CA VAL A 206 -6.17 -14.09 -8.47
C VAL A 206 -5.65 -13.72 -9.86
N ARG A 207 -5.85 -12.48 -10.31
CA ARG A 207 -5.29 -12.01 -11.59
C ARG A 207 -3.76 -12.09 -11.60
N SER A 208 -3.11 -11.77 -10.48
CA SER A 208 -1.65 -11.86 -10.38
C SER A 208 -1.11 -13.28 -10.57
N LEU A 209 -1.89 -14.32 -10.23
CA LEU A 209 -1.49 -15.72 -10.40
C LEU A 209 -1.25 -16.11 -11.86
N TYR A 210 -1.89 -15.43 -12.82
CA TYR A 210 -1.65 -15.69 -14.25
C TYR A 210 -0.27 -15.23 -14.71
N TYR A 211 0.43 -14.47 -13.87
CA TYR A 211 1.82 -14.05 -14.03
C TYR A 211 2.76 -14.80 -13.08
N ASP A 212 2.25 -15.75 -12.29
CA ASP A 212 3.05 -16.61 -11.43
C ASP A 212 3.31 -17.96 -12.10
N MET A 213 4.59 -18.26 -12.35
CA MET A 213 5.02 -19.53 -12.92
C MET A 213 4.67 -20.73 -12.04
N ALA A 214 4.60 -20.56 -10.71
CA ALA A 214 4.20 -21.61 -9.78
C ALA A 214 2.71 -21.96 -9.92
N ALA A 215 1.87 -20.98 -10.26
CA ALA A 215 0.42 -21.17 -10.42
C ALA A 215 0.01 -21.65 -11.83
N ARG A 216 0.96 -21.76 -12.78
CA ARG A 216 0.69 -22.05 -14.20
C ARG A 216 -0.25 -23.23 -14.45
N LYS A 217 -0.07 -24.36 -13.74
CA LYS A 217 -0.95 -25.54 -13.91
C LYS A 217 -2.39 -25.25 -13.53
N LEU A 218 -2.59 -24.46 -12.47
CA LEU A 218 -3.91 -24.07 -12.01
C LEU A 218 -4.57 -23.09 -12.99
N CYS A 219 -3.84 -22.07 -13.44
CA CYS A 219 -4.31 -21.11 -14.44
C CYS A 219 -4.58 -21.76 -15.81
N GLN A 220 -3.94 -22.88 -16.16
CA GLN A 220 -4.29 -23.67 -17.35
C GLN A 220 -5.63 -24.39 -17.20
N LYS A 221 -5.94 -24.88 -16.00
CA LYS A 221 -7.23 -25.53 -15.70
C LYS A 221 -8.39 -24.51 -15.71
N TYR A 222 -8.12 -23.29 -15.24
CA TYR A 222 -9.06 -22.17 -15.24
C TYR A 222 -8.48 -21.02 -16.08
N PRO A 223 -8.64 -21.01 -17.40
CA PRO A 223 -8.02 -20.00 -18.26
C PRO A 223 -8.60 -18.59 -18.08
N ASP A 224 -9.79 -18.49 -17.50
CA ASP A 224 -10.48 -17.26 -17.19
C ASP A 224 -10.31 -16.91 -15.69
N PRO A 225 -9.73 -15.75 -15.34
CA PRO A 225 -9.54 -15.32 -13.96
C PRO A 225 -10.82 -15.30 -13.13
N VAL A 226 -11.97 -15.02 -13.74
CA VAL A 226 -13.26 -15.00 -13.03
C VAL A 226 -13.64 -16.42 -12.58
N GLN A 227 -13.35 -17.43 -13.39
CA GLN A 227 -13.61 -18.83 -13.03
C GLN A 227 -12.66 -19.33 -11.95
N LEU A 228 -11.39 -18.93 -11.98
CA LEU A 228 -10.44 -19.24 -10.91
C LEU A 228 -10.83 -18.54 -9.60
N PHE A 229 -11.29 -17.29 -9.68
CA PHE A 229 -11.79 -16.53 -8.55
C PHE A 229 -13.03 -17.19 -7.93
N ALA A 230 -14.01 -17.59 -8.74
CA ALA A 230 -15.16 -18.35 -8.28
C ALA A 230 -14.76 -19.67 -7.61
N TYR A 231 -13.79 -20.40 -8.18
CA TYR A 231 -13.27 -21.63 -7.60
C TYR A 231 -12.74 -21.43 -6.17
N TYR A 232 -12.04 -20.32 -5.91
CA TYR A 232 -11.52 -20.02 -4.59
C TYR A 232 -12.59 -19.47 -3.64
N TYR A 233 -13.35 -18.48 -4.07
CA TYR A 233 -14.12 -17.62 -3.15
C TYR A 233 -15.63 -17.82 -3.19
N ALA A 234 -16.21 -18.54 -4.15
CA ALA A 234 -17.66 -18.77 -4.15
C ALA A 234 -18.06 -19.79 -3.07
N PRO A 235 -18.93 -19.44 -2.10
CA PRO A 235 -19.46 -20.43 -1.15
C PRO A 235 -20.18 -21.59 -1.84
N SER A 236 -20.98 -21.28 -2.87
CA SER A 236 -21.67 -22.29 -3.67
C SER A 236 -20.72 -22.95 -4.67
N THR A 237 -20.57 -24.27 -4.59
CA THR A 237 -19.78 -25.05 -5.56
C THR A 237 -20.38 -25.10 -6.96
N ALA A 238 -21.66 -24.72 -7.11
CA ALA A 238 -22.32 -24.63 -8.41
C ALA A 238 -22.03 -23.30 -9.13
N TYR A 239 -21.55 -22.28 -8.41
CA TYR A 239 -21.22 -20.99 -9.00
C TYR A 239 -19.85 -21.06 -9.69
N THR A 240 -19.81 -20.75 -10.99
CA THR A 240 -18.58 -20.83 -11.78
C THR A 240 -18.09 -19.47 -12.28
N GLY A 241 -18.92 -18.41 -12.21
CA GLY A 241 -18.59 -17.09 -12.75
C GLY A 241 -18.43 -17.05 -14.29
N LYS A 242 -18.71 -18.15 -15.00
CA LYS A 242 -18.51 -18.22 -16.45
C LYS A 242 -19.35 -17.17 -17.19
N GLY A 243 -18.70 -16.38 -18.05
CA GLY A 243 -19.35 -15.35 -18.86
C GLY A 243 -19.72 -14.08 -18.09
N LYS A 244 -19.23 -13.93 -16.85
CA LYS A 244 -19.42 -12.72 -16.03
C LYS A 244 -18.18 -11.83 -16.13
N ASP A 245 -18.40 -10.53 -16.01
CA ASP A 245 -17.31 -9.60 -15.71
C ASP A 245 -16.89 -9.71 -14.23
N ALA A 246 -15.75 -9.11 -13.92
CA ALA A 246 -15.13 -9.16 -12.60
C ALA A 246 -16.03 -8.61 -11.48
N GLU A 247 -16.56 -7.40 -11.66
CA GLU A 247 -17.40 -6.75 -10.65
C GLU A 247 -18.69 -7.54 -10.40
N LYS A 248 -19.32 -8.03 -11.47
CA LYS A 248 -20.52 -8.86 -11.33
C LYS A 248 -20.25 -10.15 -10.59
N ALA A 249 -19.11 -10.80 -10.86
CA ALA A 249 -18.72 -12.00 -10.13
C ALA A 249 -18.44 -11.70 -8.65
N VAL A 250 -17.77 -10.60 -8.34
CA VAL A 250 -17.53 -10.14 -6.96
C VAL A 250 -18.85 -9.92 -6.22
N GLU A 251 -19.79 -9.16 -6.80
CA GLU A 251 -21.11 -8.91 -6.21
C GLU A 251 -21.89 -10.20 -5.95
N GLU A 252 -22.00 -11.06 -6.97
CA GLU A 252 -22.76 -12.32 -6.89
C GLU A 252 -22.15 -13.30 -5.89
N ILE A 253 -20.83 -13.30 -5.71
CA ILE A 253 -20.14 -14.09 -4.68
C ILE A 253 -20.33 -13.45 -3.30
N ALA A 254 -20.23 -12.14 -3.16
CA ALA A 254 -20.42 -11.44 -1.90
C ALA A 254 -21.80 -11.71 -1.28
N ASP A 255 -22.84 -11.72 -2.12
CA ASP A 255 -24.23 -12.00 -1.71
C ASP A 255 -24.44 -13.42 -1.16
N GLN A 256 -23.55 -14.37 -1.47
CA GLN A 256 -23.65 -15.75 -0.99
C GLN A 256 -23.16 -15.92 0.46
N TYR A 257 -22.28 -15.05 0.95
CA TYR A 257 -21.60 -15.24 2.24
C TYR A 257 -22.50 -15.03 3.46
N GLY A 258 -23.47 -14.10 3.40
CA GLY A 258 -24.27 -13.75 4.57
C GLY A 258 -23.40 -13.32 5.76
N ALA A 259 -23.37 -14.11 6.84
CA ALA A 259 -22.46 -13.92 7.98
C ALA A 259 -21.45 -15.08 8.16
N GLU A 260 -21.44 -16.05 7.25
CA GLU A 260 -20.61 -17.25 7.31
C GLU A 260 -19.31 -17.03 6.55
N LEU A 261 -18.34 -16.40 7.20
CA LEU A 261 -17.08 -15.97 6.57
C LEU A 261 -15.92 -16.96 6.78
N ASP A 262 -16.18 -18.22 7.13
CA ASP A 262 -15.14 -19.21 7.41
C ASP A 262 -14.28 -19.49 6.18
N ARG A 263 -14.92 -19.71 5.02
CA ARG A 263 -14.21 -19.88 3.74
C ARG A 263 -13.37 -18.66 3.38
N LEU A 264 -13.91 -17.45 3.54
CA LEU A 264 -13.16 -16.22 3.28
C LEU A 264 -11.96 -16.11 4.25
N SER A 265 -12.16 -16.49 5.51
CA SER A 265 -11.11 -16.46 6.53
C SER A 265 -9.98 -17.44 6.22
N GLU A 266 -10.33 -18.65 5.76
CA GLU A 266 -9.37 -19.67 5.32
C GLU A 266 -8.55 -19.18 4.13
N MET A 267 -9.23 -18.68 3.08
CA MET A 267 -8.57 -18.26 1.85
C MET A 267 -7.66 -17.05 2.04
N THR A 268 -8.04 -16.12 2.91
CA THR A 268 -7.29 -14.86 3.13
C THR A 268 -6.32 -14.94 4.31
N GLY A 269 -6.36 -16.01 5.11
CA GLY A 269 -5.59 -16.12 6.36
C GLY A 269 -5.99 -15.11 7.45
N ASN A 270 -7.12 -14.42 7.29
CA ASN A 270 -7.57 -13.35 8.18
C ASN A 270 -8.84 -13.74 8.95
N SER A 271 -9.03 -13.17 10.15
CA SER A 271 -10.26 -13.38 10.92
C SER A 271 -11.18 -12.17 10.79
N TYR A 272 -12.39 -12.38 10.28
CA TYR A 272 -13.39 -11.32 10.13
C TYR A 272 -14.35 -11.20 11.31
N ARG A 273 -14.10 -11.94 12.40
CA ARG A 273 -15.02 -12.06 13.54
C ARG A 273 -15.31 -10.74 14.22
N GLU A 274 -14.30 -9.91 14.45
CA GLU A 274 -14.47 -8.62 15.13
C GLU A 274 -15.18 -7.60 14.23
N LYS A 275 -14.90 -7.60 12.92
CA LYS A 275 -15.60 -6.76 11.94
C LYS A 275 -17.09 -7.13 11.85
N LEU A 276 -17.42 -8.42 11.75
CA LEU A 276 -18.81 -8.92 11.80
C LEU A 276 -19.55 -8.51 13.07
N ARG A 277 -18.89 -8.65 14.22
CA ARG A 277 -19.44 -8.21 15.52
C ARG A 277 -19.68 -6.72 15.54
N GLY A 278 -18.77 -5.93 14.97
CA GLY A 278 -18.89 -4.49 14.81
C GLY A 278 -20.14 -4.11 14.01
N LEU A 279 -20.30 -4.63 12.80
CA LEU A 279 -21.46 -4.34 11.94
C LEU A 279 -22.78 -4.73 12.61
N ALA A 280 -22.83 -5.91 13.23
CA ALA A 280 -24.04 -6.34 13.94
C ALA A 280 -24.31 -5.50 15.20
N ALA A 281 -23.28 -5.04 15.91
CA ALA A 281 -23.41 -4.16 17.06
C ALA A 281 -23.88 -2.76 16.65
N GLU A 282 -23.33 -2.19 15.59
CA GLU A 282 -23.73 -0.88 15.04
C GLU A 282 -25.21 -0.86 14.70
N ARG A 283 -25.69 -1.92 14.04
CA ARG A 283 -27.10 -2.09 13.69
C ARG A 283 -28.03 -2.15 14.91
N LEU A 284 -27.62 -2.89 15.94
CA LEU A 284 -28.48 -3.15 17.11
C LEU A 284 -28.44 -2.01 18.11
N TRP A 285 -27.29 -1.39 18.25
CA TRP A 285 -26.97 -0.39 19.26
C TRP A 285 -26.58 0.88 18.53
N LYS A 286 -27.53 1.46 17.77
CA LYS A 286 -27.39 2.81 17.19
C LYS A 286 -26.80 3.71 18.26
N GLN A 287 -25.70 4.40 17.93
CA GLN A 287 -24.81 5.11 18.84
C GLN A 287 -25.58 5.89 19.91
N THR A 288 -25.89 5.21 21.01
CA THR A 288 -26.37 5.83 22.24
C THR A 288 -25.09 6.08 22.99
N ALA A 289 -24.46 7.23 22.67
CA ALA A 289 -23.18 7.72 23.17
C ALA A 289 -22.25 6.57 23.61
N ALA A 290 -21.34 6.17 22.71
CA ALA A 290 -20.20 5.31 23.05
C ALA A 290 -19.76 5.59 24.48
N GLY A 291 -19.59 4.57 25.34
CA GLY A 291 -19.42 4.77 26.78
C GLY A 291 -18.50 5.95 27.09
N ALA A 292 -19.06 7.04 27.63
CA ALA A 292 -18.39 8.32 27.90
C ALA A 292 -17.53 8.95 26.75
N GLY A 293 -17.61 8.44 25.51
CA GLY A 293 -16.80 8.88 24.37
C GLY A 293 -15.33 8.45 24.43
N VAL A 294 -14.91 7.66 25.43
CA VAL A 294 -13.49 7.37 25.72
C VAL A 294 -13.23 5.86 25.84
N ILE A 295 -12.17 5.37 25.20
CA ILE A 295 -11.66 4.01 25.35
C ILE A 295 -10.67 4.01 26.54
N GLU A 296 -11.00 3.28 27.60
CA GLU A 296 -10.21 3.24 28.86
C GLU A 296 -8.70 3.05 28.64
N GLY A 297 -8.34 2.14 27.73
CA GLY A 297 -6.95 1.80 27.43
C GLY A 297 -6.24 2.79 26.51
N ILE A 298 -6.87 3.87 26.03
CA ILE A 298 -6.24 4.84 25.14
C ILE A 298 -6.24 6.21 25.81
N SER A 299 -5.06 6.77 26.05
CA SER A 299 -4.90 8.05 26.74
C SER A 299 -3.81 8.90 26.10
N LYS A 300 -3.99 10.22 26.17
CA LYS A 300 -2.94 11.21 25.88
C LYS A 300 -2.02 11.30 27.09
N VAL A 301 -0.71 11.24 26.85
CA VAL A 301 0.31 11.46 27.88
C VAL A 301 0.76 12.92 27.84
N ASP A 302 1.04 13.42 26.65
CA ASP A 302 1.39 14.81 26.34
C ASP A 302 0.99 15.13 24.89
N ASP A 303 1.39 16.29 24.35
CA ASP A 303 1.01 16.71 22.99
C ASP A 303 1.62 15.89 21.85
N ARG A 304 2.57 14.99 22.13
CA ARG A 304 3.22 14.11 21.15
C ARG A 304 3.05 12.63 21.44
N THR A 305 2.67 12.28 22.66
CA THR A 305 2.66 10.91 23.14
C THR A 305 1.27 10.45 23.49
N ILE A 306 0.87 9.29 22.96
CA ILE A 306 -0.27 8.53 23.46
C ILE A 306 0.18 7.22 24.10
N ARG A 307 -0.68 6.67 24.94
CA ARG A 307 -0.53 5.38 25.57
C ARG A 307 -1.71 4.47 25.21
N ILE A 308 -1.41 3.26 24.77
CA ILE A 308 -2.37 2.19 24.49
C ILE A 308 -2.11 1.00 25.42
N GLU A 309 -3.05 0.69 26.30
CA GLU A 309 -3.01 -0.44 27.24
C GLU A 309 -3.87 -1.60 26.72
N THR A 310 -3.26 -2.79 26.63
CA THR A 310 -3.92 -4.01 26.20
C THR A 310 -4.18 -4.97 27.37
N THR A 311 -5.27 -5.72 27.28
CA THR A 311 -5.63 -6.78 28.24
C THR A 311 -4.88 -8.09 28.00
N LYS A 312 -4.28 -8.24 26.81
CA LYS A 312 -3.46 -9.38 26.40
C LYS A 312 -2.30 -8.93 25.53
N TYR A 313 -1.08 -9.35 25.84
CA TYR A 313 0.06 -9.15 24.94
C TYR A 313 0.03 -10.12 23.75
N ARG A 314 0.22 -9.61 22.54
CA ARG A 314 0.53 -10.39 21.34
C ARG A 314 1.65 -9.71 20.57
N ARG A 315 2.60 -10.49 20.06
CA ARG A 315 3.79 -9.94 19.35
C ARG A 315 3.39 -9.06 18.16
N GLN A 316 2.38 -9.47 17.41
CA GLN A 316 1.85 -8.77 16.24
C GLN A 316 1.15 -7.44 16.55
N ASP A 317 0.84 -7.14 17.82
CA ASP A 317 0.10 -5.91 18.15
C ASP A 317 0.94 -4.65 17.93
N LEU A 318 2.28 -4.74 18.05
CA LEU A 318 3.17 -3.60 17.76
C LEU A 318 3.08 -3.20 16.27
N GLU A 319 3.20 -4.18 15.38
CA GLU A 319 3.05 -4.00 13.93
C GLU A 319 1.67 -3.43 13.59
N ARG A 320 0.59 -4.01 14.14
CA ARG A 320 -0.78 -3.53 13.89
C ARG A 320 -1.03 -2.08 14.30
N LEU A 321 -0.36 -1.62 15.37
CA LEU A 321 -0.48 -0.25 15.83
C LEU A 321 0.38 0.71 15.00
N GLY A 322 1.50 0.24 14.45
CA GLY A 322 2.46 1.06 13.70
C GLY A 322 2.22 1.13 12.19
N GLU A 323 1.63 0.10 11.59
CA GLU A 323 1.48 -0.05 10.13
C GLU A 323 0.29 0.71 9.52
N ILE A 324 -0.50 1.41 10.35
CA ILE A 324 -1.63 2.20 9.86
C ILE A 324 -1.16 3.52 9.24
N TYR A 325 -1.76 3.92 8.13
CA TYR A 325 -1.59 5.26 7.58
C TYR A 325 -2.21 6.30 8.53
N LEU A 326 -1.42 7.32 8.87
CA LEU A 326 -1.90 8.45 9.65
C LEU A 326 -2.64 9.41 8.72
N VAL A 327 -3.89 9.70 9.04
CA VAL A 327 -4.68 10.73 8.34
C VAL A 327 -4.93 11.93 9.25
N THR A 328 -5.07 13.11 8.64
CA THR A 328 -5.59 14.31 9.31
C THR A 328 -6.84 14.82 8.60
N GLY A 329 -7.57 15.73 9.25
CA GLY A 329 -8.91 16.14 8.81
C GLY A 329 -10.00 15.16 9.25
N THR A 330 -11.26 15.48 8.92
CA THR A 330 -12.44 14.69 9.33
C THR A 330 -12.99 13.78 8.22
N GLY A 331 -12.52 13.92 6.98
CA GLY A 331 -13.03 13.18 5.83
C GLY A 331 -14.39 13.64 5.29
N GLU A 332 -15.08 14.60 5.94
CA GLU A 332 -16.46 14.99 5.59
C GLU A 332 -16.55 16.12 4.55
N GLN A 333 -15.68 17.14 4.61
CA GLN A 333 -15.73 18.31 3.71
C GLN A 333 -14.53 18.40 2.74
N ASP A 334 -13.30 18.20 3.24
CA ASP A 334 -12.08 18.37 2.43
C ASP A 334 -11.32 17.05 2.16
N GLY A 335 -11.94 15.91 2.50
CA GLY A 335 -11.27 14.60 2.48
C GLY A 335 -10.24 14.43 3.61
N TYR A 336 -9.37 13.44 3.44
CA TYR A 336 -8.25 13.19 4.35
C TYR A 336 -6.98 13.82 3.80
N PHE A 337 -6.19 14.40 4.69
CA PHE A 337 -4.87 14.92 4.37
C PHE A 337 -3.79 13.97 4.88
N GLY A 338 -2.75 13.82 4.08
CA GLY A 338 -1.63 12.96 4.39
C GLY A 338 -0.40 13.72 4.86
N THR A 339 0.56 12.97 5.38
CA THR A 339 1.89 13.42 5.79
C THR A 339 2.98 13.00 4.80
N GLY A 340 2.59 12.37 3.67
CA GLY A 340 3.51 11.80 2.71
C GLY A 340 4.32 12.83 1.93
N LEU A 341 5.21 12.29 1.10
CA LEU A 341 6.12 13.04 0.23
C LEU A 341 5.36 13.87 -0.81
N TYR A 342 4.20 13.38 -1.22
CA TYR A 342 3.36 13.98 -2.23
C TYR A 342 1.93 14.21 -1.74
N VAL A 343 1.23 15.12 -2.40
CA VAL A 343 -0.19 15.41 -2.18
C VAL A 343 -0.93 15.13 -3.48
N LEU A 344 -2.09 14.50 -3.38
CA LEU A 344 -3.01 14.34 -4.50
C LEU A 344 -3.56 15.70 -4.91
N GLN A 345 -3.29 16.12 -6.15
CA GLN A 345 -3.74 17.42 -6.67
C GLN A 345 -4.99 17.27 -7.55
N GLN A 346 -4.94 16.34 -8.50
CA GLN A 346 -5.99 16.15 -9.49
C GLN A 346 -6.05 14.69 -9.91
N GLU A 347 -7.27 14.22 -10.15
CA GLU A 347 -7.53 12.91 -10.70
C GLU A 347 -8.37 13.07 -11.98
N ASP A 348 -7.75 12.75 -13.10
CA ASP A 348 -8.42 12.68 -14.40
C ASP A 348 -8.80 11.24 -14.73
N LYS A 349 -9.53 11.05 -15.83
CA LYS A 349 -9.94 9.73 -16.32
C LYS A 349 -8.76 8.79 -16.50
N ASP A 350 -7.63 9.29 -17.02
CA ASP A 350 -6.50 8.47 -17.44
C ASP A 350 -5.22 8.72 -16.61
N THR A 351 -5.20 9.68 -15.69
CA THR A 351 -3.98 10.07 -14.95
C THR A 351 -4.31 10.62 -13.57
N VAL A 352 -3.48 10.26 -12.59
CA VAL A 352 -3.43 10.88 -11.26
C VAL A 352 -2.23 11.82 -11.21
N THR A 353 -2.44 13.07 -10.80
CA THR A 353 -1.38 14.07 -10.64
C THR A 353 -1.08 14.28 -9.16
N LEU A 354 0.17 14.05 -8.78
CA LEU A 354 0.67 14.33 -7.43
C LEU A 354 1.67 15.49 -7.47
N CYS A 355 1.65 16.34 -6.46
CA CYS A 355 2.65 17.40 -6.28
C CYS A 355 3.40 17.23 -4.97
N CYS A 356 4.66 17.69 -4.93
CA CYS A 356 5.47 17.66 -3.73
C CYS A 356 4.71 18.31 -2.58
N ASN A 357 4.68 17.63 -1.44
CA ASN A 357 4.17 18.21 -0.22
C ASN A 357 5.17 19.26 0.30
N SER A 358 4.80 20.54 0.24
CA SER A 358 5.64 21.65 0.70
C SER A 358 5.92 21.64 2.21
N TYR A 359 5.11 20.88 2.95
CA TYR A 359 5.22 20.69 4.40
C TYR A 359 5.83 19.33 4.77
N TYR A 360 6.37 18.60 3.80
CA TYR A 360 7.12 17.40 4.11
C TYR A 360 8.39 17.80 4.88
N GLN A 361 8.60 17.22 6.05
CA GLN A 361 9.66 17.64 6.97
C GLN A 361 11.09 17.38 6.45
N ARG A 362 11.22 16.57 5.40
CA ARG A 362 12.49 16.29 4.72
C ARG A 362 12.55 17.15 3.47
N GLU A 363 13.74 17.60 3.09
CA GLU A 363 14.02 18.47 1.94
C GLU A 363 13.07 18.27 0.75
N ALA A 364 12.72 19.38 0.08
CA ALA A 364 11.73 19.41 -1.00
C ALA A 364 11.93 18.26 -1.99
N ALA A 365 10.90 17.42 -2.14
CA ALA A 365 10.96 16.25 -3.00
C ALA A 365 11.19 16.65 -4.45
N ASN A 366 12.18 16.04 -5.08
CA ASN A 366 12.42 16.11 -6.52
C ASN A 366 12.16 14.72 -7.13
N PRO A 367 11.23 14.57 -8.09
CA PRO A 367 10.48 15.60 -8.81
C PRO A 367 9.40 16.28 -7.98
N THR A 368 9.13 17.54 -8.31
CA THR A 368 8.04 18.35 -7.75
C THR A 368 6.64 17.89 -8.17
N ARG A 369 6.53 17.11 -9.26
CA ARG A 369 5.28 16.57 -9.77
C ARG A 369 5.43 15.12 -10.25
N LEU A 370 4.46 14.27 -9.91
CA LEU A 370 4.30 12.94 -10.48
C LEU A 370 3.04 12.89 -11.34
N LEU A 371 3.19 12.34 -12.55
CA LEU A 371 2.09 12.03 -13.46
C LEU A 371 1.95 10.50 -13.49
N VAL A 372 0.90 9.99 -12.86
CA VAL A 372 0.67 8.56 -12.71
C VAL A 372 -0.41 8.11 -13.69
N PRO A 373 -0.05 7.48 -14.82
CA PRO A 373 -1.04 7.00 -15.76
C PRO A 373 -1.84 5.83 -15.14
N LYS A 374 -3.15 5.84 -15.39
CA LYS A 374 -4.06 4.76 -15.02
C LYS A 374 -4.05 3.64 -16.07
N GLY A 375 -4.59 2.49 -15.66
CA GLY A 375 -4.80 1.34 -16.53
C GLY A 375 -3.86 0.17 -16.23
N ASP A 376 -4.17 -0.95 -16.88
CA ASP A 376 -3.43 -2.19 -16.75
C ASP A 376 -2.36 -2.30 -17.85
N LEU A 377 -1.11 -1.96 -17.53
CA LEU A 377 0.03 -2.04 -18.46
C LEU A 377 0.86 -3.29 -18.19
N THR A 378 1.23 -3.99 -19.26
CA THR A 378 2.24 -5.07 -19.21
C THR A 378 3.65 -4.52 -19.01
N THR A 379 4.58 -5.36 -18.54
CA THR A 379 5.99 -4.95 -18.40
C THR A 379 6.58 -4.51 -19.74
N VAL A 380 6.25 -5.25 -20.81
CA VAL A 380 6.63 -4.92 -22.18
C VAL A 380 6.10 -3.56 -22.63
N GLU A 381 4.84 -3.23 -22.35
CA GLU A 381 4.26 -1.93 -22.70
C GLU A 381 4.92 -0.79 -21.93
N CYS A 382 5.16 -0.97 -20.63
CA CYS A 382 5.92 -0.01 -19.82
C CYS A 382 7.29 0.25 -20.43
N ILE A 383 8.04 -0.81 -20.78
CA ILE A 383 9.36 -0.69 -21.42
C ILE A 383 9.27 0.05 -22.75
N ARG A 384 8.28 -0.24 -23.61
CA ARG A 384 8.10 0.48 -24.89
C ARG A 384 7.82 1.96 -24.67
N LYS A 385 6.94 2.30 -23.73
CA LYS A 385 6.63 3.69 -23.37
C LYS A 385 7.86 4.40 -22.79
N ILE A 386 8.66 3.69 -21.99
CA ILE A 386 9.96 4.18 -21.50
C ILE A 386 10.94 4.37 -22.64
N CYS A 387 11.04 3.51 -23.65
CA CYS A 387 11.93 3.76 -24.79
C CYS A 387 11.44 4.99 -25.60
N ALA A 388 10.13 5.06 -25.86
CA ALA A 388 9.50 6.13 -26.64
C ALA A 388 9.48 7.50 -25.92
N GLY A 389 9.61 7.53 -24.59
CA GLY A 389 9.62 8.76 -23.80
C GLY A 389 8.25 9.33 -23.49
N SER A 390 7.23 8.48 -23.52
CA SER A 390 5.90 8.76 -22.95
C SER A 390 5.77 8.30 -21.50
N LEU A 391 6.72 7.52 -20.99
CA LEU A 391 6.86 7.15 -19.58
C LEU A 391 8.33 7.31 -19.17
N ASP A 392 8.58 7.70 -17.92
CA ASP A 392 9.94 7.89 -17.40
C ASP A 392 10.36 6.71 -16.51
N MET A 393 9.43 6.22 -15.68
CA MET A 393 9.64 5.11 -14.75
C MET A 393 8.38 4.23 -14.60
N ALA A 394 8.56 2.94 -14.31
CA ALA A 394 7.47 2.00 -14.10
C ALA A 394 7.79 0.95 -13.02
N CYS A 395 6.86 0.75 -12.09
CA CYS A 395 6.82 -0.44 -11.25
C CYS A 395 6.26 -1.61 -12.07
N VAL A 396 7.01 -2.70 -12.18
CA VAL A 396 6.69 -3.85 -13.06
C VAL A 396 6.80 -5.20 -12.35
N TRP A 397 6.92 -5.19 -11.02
CA TRP A 397 7.16 -6.36 -10.17
C TRP A 397 6.17 -7.51 -10.42
N GLU A 398 4.91 -7.18 -10.71
CA GLU A 398 3.80 -8.13 -10.84
C GLU A 398 3.93 -9.03 -12.07
N ARG A 399 4.66 -8.59 -13.11
CA ARG A 399 4.69 -9.26 -14.43
C ARG A 399 6.07 -9.53 -14.97
N VAL A 400 7.10 -8.89 -14.41
CA VAL A 400 8.45 -8.90 -15.00
C VAL A 400 9.07 -10.30 -15.07
N ALA A 401 8.81 -11.16 -14.08
CA ALA A 401 9.30 -12.54 -14.08
C ALA A 401 8.64 -13.38 -15.20
N TYR A 402 7.32 -13.22 -15.37
CA TYR A 402 6.55 -13.89 -16.41
C TYR A 402 6.92 -13.45 -17.83
N GLU A 403 7.17 -12.15 -18.00
CA GLU A 403 7.46 -11.56 -19.32
C GLU A 403 8.94 -11.58 -19.70
N LYS A 404 9.80 -12.23 -18.91
CA LYS A 404 11.26 -12.26 -19.10
C LYS A 404 11.70 -12.61 -20.52
N ASP A 405 11.08 -13.60 -21.15
CA ASP A 405 11.42 -14.01 -22.52
C ASP A 405 11.04 -12.95 -23.56
N LYS A 406 9.91 -12.26 -23.36
CA LYS A 406 9.47 -11.16 -24.23
C LYS A 406 10.41 -9.96 -24.07
N ILE A 407 10.81 -9.66 -22.83
CA ILE A 407 11.78 -8.60 -22.52
C ILE A 407 13.13 -8.91 -23.17
N GLY A 408 13.62 -10.15 -23.07
CA GLY A 408 14.89 -10.57 -23.68
C GLY A 408 14.92 -10.53 -25.21
N LYS A 409 13.75 -10.56 -25.87
CA LYS A 409 13.63 -10.33 -27.32
C LYS A 409 13.67 -8.85 -27.69
N MET A 410 13.30 -7.96 -26.77
CA MET A 410 13.24 -6.52 -27.00
C MET A 410 14.51 -5.78 -26.61
N LEU A 411 15.19 -6.22 -25.55
CA LEU A 411 16.37 -5.59 -24.99
C LEU A 411 17.53 -6.57 -24.95
N LYS A 412 18.75 -6.08 -25.22
CA LYS A 412 19.93 -6.92 -25.13
C LYS A 412 20.26 -7.17 -23.66
N LYS A 413 20.61 -8.42 -23.35
CA LYS A 413 21.08 -8.79 -22.00
C LYS A 413 22.31 -7.94 -21.67
N GLY A 414 22.24 -7.17 -20.59
CA GLY A 414 23.29 -6.26 -20.17
C GLY A 414 22.92 -4.78 -20.31
N ASP A 415 21.89 -4.44 -21.09
CA ASP A 415 21.34 -3.08 -21.20
C ASP A 415 20.88 -2.59 -19.81
N ALA A 416 21.09 -1.30 -19.52
CA ALA A 416 20.72 -0.72 -18.23
C ALA A 416 19.23 -0.94 -17.92
N LEU A 417 18.35 -0.70 -18.90
CA LEU A 417 16.91 -0.91 -18.75
C LEU A 417 16.54 -2.40 -18.53
N TRP A 418 17.27 -3.31 -19.17
CA TRP A 418 17.11 -4.76 -18.97
C TRP A 418 17.48 -5.16 -17.54
N LYS A 419 18.59 -4.61 -17.01
CA LYS A 419 19.04 -4.85 -15.63
C LYS A 419 18.03 -4.31 -14.61
N CYS A 420 17.56 -3.07 -14.79
CA CYS A 420 16.58 -2.44 -13.89
C CYS A 420 15.29 -3.25 -13.79
N ALA A 421 14.72 -3.64 -14.93
CA ALA A 421 13.48 -4.42 -14.95
C ALA A 421 13.64 -5.79 -14.26
N LEU A 422 14.66 -6.57 -14.61
CA LEU A 422 14.77 -7.96 -14.18
C LEU A 422 15.41 -8.18 -12.81
N LEU A 423 16.18 -7.23 -12.30
CA LEU A 423 16.86 -7.35 -11.00
C LEU A 423 16.19 -6.54 -9.89
N GLY A 424 15.45 -5.49 -10.24
CA GLY A 424 14.92 -4.54 -9.26
C GLY A 424 13.48 -4.14 -9.46
N GLY A 425 12.73 -4.78 -10.38
CA GLY A 425 11.28 -4.62 -10.57
C GLY A 425 10.76 -3.21 -10.83
N VAL A 426 11.65 -2.24 -10.98
CA VAL A 426 11.39 -0.86 -11.36
C VAL A 426 12.18 -0.60 -12.64
N ALA A 427 11.48 -0.40 -13.74
CA ALA A 427 12.05 -0.09 -15.04
C ALA A 427 12.17 1.44 -15.20
N TYR A 428 13.36 1.94 -15.52
CA TYR A 428 13.58 3.34 -15.85
C TYR A 428 14.82 3.50 -16.75
N HIS A 429 14.89 4.59 -17.51
CA HIS A 429 16.07 4.94 -18.30
C HIS A 429 16.89 6.02 -17.57
N PRO A 430 18.06 5.69 -16.99
CA PRO A 430 18.82 6.62 -16.14
C PRO A 430 19.15 7.95 -16.83
N GLY A 431 19.56 7.89 -18.11
CA GLY A 431 19.89 9.11 -18.88
C GLY A 431 18.69 9.99 -19.23
N ARG A 432 17.45 9.49 -19.10
CA ARG A 432 16.24 10.30 -19.34
C ARG A 432 15.70 10.84 -18.03
N VAL A 433 15.52 9.98 -17.02
CA VAL A 433 15.12 10.41 -15.67
C VAL A 433 16.04 11.53 -15.19
N ASN A 434 17.36 11.38 -15.30
CA ASN A 434 18.27 12.44 -14.87
C ASN A 434 18.14 13.74 -15.69
N ALA A 435 17.72 13.67 -16.95
CA ALA A 435 17.62 14.83 -17.84
C ALA A 435 16.28 15.59 -17.72
N THR A 436 15.18 14.89 -17.44
CA THR A 436 13.83 15.48 -17.37
C THR A 436 13.30 15.60 -15.94
N THR A 437 13.78 14.77 -15.02
CA THR A 437 13.25 14.66 -13.66
C THR A 437 14.00 15.52 -12.66
N LEU A 438 15.33 15.61 -12.74
CA LEU A 438 16.15 16.34 -11.78
C LEU A 438 16.38 17.79 -12.24
N ARG A 439 16.02 18.76 -11.39
CA ARG A 439 16.57 20.13 -11.51
C ARG A 439 18.09 20.10 -11.29
N ARG A 440 18.84 20.85 -12.12
CA ARG A 440 20.33 20.85 -12.14
C ARG A 440 20.99 21.30 -10.83
N ASP A 441 20.22 21.92 -9.96
CA ASP A 441 20.59 22.59 -8.72
C ASP A 441 20.13 21.84 -7.44
N ALA A 442 19.40 20.73 -7.57
CA ALA A 442 18.94 19.90 -6.45
C ALA A 442 19.70 18.57 -6.39
N VAL A 443 20.07 18.17 -5.17
CA VAL A 443 21.03 17.12 -4.84
C VAL A 443 20.76 15.77 -5.54
N GLU A 444 21.86 15.21 -6.04
CA GLU A 444 21.96 14.02 -6.86
C GLU A 444 21.64 12.71 -6.08
N GLN A 445 20.98 11.75 -6.74
CA GLN A 445 20.72 10.35 -6.31
C GLN A 445 19.85 10.08 -5.06
N GLU A 446 19.87 10.90 -4.02
CA GLU A 446 19.17 10.61 -2.75
C GLU A 446 17.63 10.69 -2.88
N ASP A 447 17.11 11.62 -3.67
CA ASP A 447 15.66 11.79 -3.86
C ASP A 447 15.02 10.64 -4.64
N MET A 448 15.71 10.18 -5.69
CA MET A 448 15.28 8.98 -6.43
C MET A 448 15.30 7.74 -5.53
N PHE A 449 16.27 7.63 -4.62
CA PHE A 449 16.29 6.54 -3.64
C PHE A 449 15.09 6.59 -2.69
N ARG A 450 14.71 7.77 -2.20
CA ARG A 450 13.52 7.94 -1.35
C ARG A 450 12.24 7.49 -2.07
N ILE A 451 12.07 7.87 -3.34
CA ILE A 451 10.93 7.43 -4.15
C ILE A 451 10.97 5.92 -4.34
N MET A 452 12.10 5.36 -4.78
CA MET A 452 12.25 3.92 -4.99
C MET A 452 11.94 3.13 -3.70
N SER A 453 12.39 3.59 -2.54
CA SER A 453 12.12 2.92 -1.25
C SER A 453 10.61 2.84 -0.91
N ARG A 454 9.81 3.81 -1.38
CA ARG A 454 8.35 3.81 -1.23
C ARG A 454 7.65 2.89 -2.24
N LEU A 455 8.27 2.68 -3.40
CA LEU A 455 7.73 1.85 -4.48
C LEU A 455 8.03 0.36 -4.32
N GLU A 456 9.06 0.03 -3.54
CA GLU A 456 9.46 -1.35 -3.19
C GLU A 456 8.46 -2.09 -2.28
N MET A 457 7.30 -1.49 -2.02
CA MET A 457 6.19 -2.10 -1.26
C MET A 457 5.53 -3.23 -2.06
N ASN A 458 6.16 -4.40 -2.05
CA ASN A 458 5.50 -5.65 -2.39
C ASN A 458 5.44 -6.55 -1.14
N PRO A 459 4.24 -6.96 -0.68
CA PRO A 459 4.09 -7.83 0.48
C PRO A 459 4.69 -9.24 0.32
N SER A 460 5.22 -9.60 -0.86
CA SER A 460 5.64 -10.97 -1.19
C SER A 460 7.10 -11.32 -0.89
N GLN A 461 7.84 -10.50 -0.13
CA GLN A 461 9.21 -10.86 0.30
C GLN A 461 9.42 -11.00 1.83
N THR A 462 8.34 -11.10 2.61
CA THR A 462 8.42 -11.42 4.06
C THR A 462 7.67 -12.71 4.39
N THR A 463 8.02 -13.80 3.71
CA THR A 463 7.85 -15.16 4.24
C THR A 463 8.98 -16.03 3.73
N GLU A 464 10.05 -16.11 4.52
CA GLU A 464 10.80 -17.35 4.85
C GLU A 464 11.70 -17.12 6.07
#